data_AF-A0A7X8Z6S0-F1
#
_entry.id   AF-A0A7X8Z6S0-F1
#
_cell.length_a   1.000
_cell.length_b   1.000
_cell.length_c   1.000
_cell.angle_alpha   90.00
_cell.angle_beta   90.00
_cell.angle_gamma   90.00
#
_symmetry.space_group_name_H-M   'P 1'
#
loop_
_entity.id
_entity.type
_entity.pdbx_description
1 polymer ?
#
loop_
_entity_poly.entity_id
_entity_poly.type
_entity_poly.pdbx_seq_one_letter_code
_entity_poly.pdbx_strand_id
1 'polypeptide(L)'
;HSHFDHFSLDDIKKVQKSETQILLTGDCTPKPDGRITLVKPGDKLRIKGLEIEAVPAYNTNKPFHPKEKGLVGYLLTINGEKIYFAGDTDRIPEMKEIKADIGLLPVSGTYVMTAEEAAEAALDLELKIAIPMHYGKPGLVGTVNDAERFKGYLQGRVEVVIKQAK
;
A
#
# COMPACT_ATOMS: atom_id res chain seq x y z
N HIS A 1 8.54 -2.44 1.73
CA HIS A 1 9.17 -3.78 1.59
C HIS A 1 10.22 -3.71 0.50
N SER A 2 11.09 -4.72 0.39
CA SER A 2 12.32 -4.65 -0.40
C SER A 2 12.21 -5.06 -1.88
N HIS A 3 11.02 -5.39 -2.40
CA HIS A 3 10.89 -5.87 -3.78
C HIS A 3 11.23 -4.77 -4.78
N PHE A 4 11.78 -5.17 -5.92
CA PHE A 4 12.43 -4.26 -6.88
C PHE A 4 11.48 -3.23 -7.50
N ASP A 5 10.19 -3.55 -7.56
CA ASP A 5 9.11 -2.70 -8.05
C ASP A 5 8.54 -1.74 -6.99
N HIS A 6 8.99 -1.85 -5.74
CA HIS A 6 8.64 -0.96 -4.63
C HIS A 6 9.85 -0.22 -4.02
N PHE A 7 11.05 -0.79 -4.13
CA PHE A 7 12.28 -0.28 -3.56
C PHE A 7 13.37 -0.15 -4.63
N SER A 8 13.55 1.08 -5.14
CA SER A 8 14.55 1.43 -6.14
C SER A 8 15.52 2.46 -5.58
N LEU A 9 16.76 2.05 -5.33
CA LEU A 9 17.81 2.95 -4.84
C LEU A 9 18.12 4.07 -5.84
N ASP A 10 18.05 3.77 -7.14
CA ASP A 10 18.29 4.75 -8.19
C ASP A 10 17.20 5.81 -8.23
N ASP A 11 15.94 5.45 -8.01
CA ASP A 11 14.85 6.43 -7.97
C ASP A 11 14.85 7.24 -6.67
N ILE A 12 15.18 6.61 -5.53
CA ILE A 12 15.41 7.33 -4.27
C ILE A 12 16.49 8.41 -4.47
N LYS A 13 17.65 8.06 -5.06
CA LYS A 13 18.74 9.00 -5.33
C LYS A 13 18.31 10.18 -6.21
N LYS A 14 17.42 9.96 -7.19
CA LYS A 14 16.93 11.02 -8.09
C LYS A 14 16.05 12.05 -7.38
N VAL A 15 15.27 11.65 -6.37
CA VAL A 15 14.29 12.52 -5.71
C VAL A 15 14.71 13.01 -4.32
N GLN A 16 15.69 12.35 -3.72
CA GLN A 16 16.17 12.65 -2.38
C GLN A 16 16.84 14.03 -2.31
N LYS A 17 16.53 14.78 -1.27
CA LYS A 17 17.18 16.04 -0.87
C LYS A 17 17.79 15.87 0.53
N SER A 18 18.60 16.83 0.97
CA SER A 18 19.25 16.81 2.28
C SER A 18 18.30 16.62 3.46
N GLU A 19 17.08 17.16 3.35
CA GLU A 19 16.05 17.12 4.40
C GLU A 19 15.04 15.97 4.23
N THR A 20 15.23 15.08 3.26
CA THR A 20 14.31 13.96 3.03
C THR A 20 14.43 12.94 4.17
N GLN A 21 13.30 12.58 4.77
CA GLN A 21 13.18 11.46 5.70
C GLN A 21 12.77 10.22 4.92
N ILE A 22 13.50 9.12 5.06
CA ILE A 22 13.26 7.86 4.34
C ILE A 22 12.81 6.81 5.36
N LEU A 23 11.58 6.32 5.22
CA LEU A 23 11.03 5.26 6.09
C LEU A 23 11.12 3.93 5.36
N LEU A 24 11.74 2.93 5.98
CA LEU A 24 11.98 1.62 5.39
C LEU A 24 11.68 0.49 6.36
N THR A 25 11.22 -0.63 5.85
CA THR A 25 11.23 -1.89 6.58
C THR A 25 12.67 -2.44 6.66
N GLY A 26 12.93 -3.31 7.64
CA GLY A 26 14.28 -3.83 7.91
C GLY A 26 14.90 -4.59 6.73
N ASP A 27 14.06 -5.24 5.91
CA ASP A 27 14.40 -6.03 4.72
C ASP A 27 14.99 -5.21 3.55
N CYS A 28 14.69 -3.91 3.46
CA CYS A 28 15.16 -3.06 2.35
C CYS A 28 16.69 -2.92 2.36
N THR A 29 17.41 -3.71 1.57
CA THR A 29 18.88 -3.74 1.56
C THR A 29 19.43 -3.67 0.12
N PRO A 30 20.57 -3.00 -0.12
CA PRO A 30 21.29 -2.15 0.85
C PRO A 30 20.48 -0.88 1.19
N LYS A 31 20.81 -0.25 2.31
CA LYS A 31 20.13 0.98 2.76
C LYS A 31 20.64 2.17 1.93
N PRO A 32 19.79 3.13 1.51
CA PRO A 32 20.24 4.34 0.84
C PRO A 32 21.02 5.23 1.82
N ASP A 33 21.78 6.20 1.30
CA ASP A 33 22.38 7.22 2.15
C ASP A 33 21.31 8.20 2.68
N GLY A 34 21.56 8.86 3.81
CA GLY A 34 20.71 9.92 4.35
C GLY A 34 19.95 9.56 5.62
N ARG A 35 18.83 10.24 5.87
CA ARG A 35 18.09 10.14 7.13
C ARG A 35 17.08 9.01 7.07
N ILE A 36 17.49 7.84 7.54
CA ILE A 36 16.68 6.62 7.53
C ILE A 36 16.00 6.42 8.87
N THR A 37 14.72 6.07 8.84
CA THR A 37 13.99 5.52 9.98
C THR A 37 13.49 4.12 9.61
N LEU A 38 13.90 3.12 10.39
CA LEU A 38 13.37 1.77 10.22
C LEU A 38 12.01 1.69 10.89
N VAL A 39 11.05 1.05 10.22
CA VAL A 39 9.68 0.88 10.70
C VAL A 39 9.28 -0.60 10.70
N LYS A 40 8.39 -0.93 11.62
CA LYS A 40 7.70 -2.22 11.74
C LYS A 40 6.21 -2.00 11.99
N PRO A 41 5.36 -3.02 11.80
CA PRO A 41 3.93 -2.90 12.07
C PRO A 41 3.65 -2.41 13.50
N GLY A 42 2.75 -1.44 13.63
CA GLY A 42 2.35 -0.81 14.89
C GLY A 42 3.13 0.46 15.23
N ASP A 43 4.22 0.77 14.52
CA ASP A 43 4.95 2.02 14.75
C ASP A 43 4.11 3.24 14.37
N LYS A 44 4.16 4.27 15.21
CA LYS A 44 3.53 5.58 14.97
C LYS A 44 4.58 6.67 15.00
N LEU A 45 4.58 7.52 14.00
CA LEU A 45 5.60 8.53 13.76
C LEU A 45 4.93 9.88 13.46
N ARG A 46 5.61 10.96 13.85
CA ARG A 46 5.26 12.31 13.42
C ARG A 46 6.45 12.96 12.76
N ILE A 47 6.34 13.25 11.47
CA ILE A 47 7.45 13.77 10.66
C ILE A 47 7.01 15.04 9.97
N LYS A 48 7.63 16.17 10.31
CA LYS A 48 7.30 17.49 9.75
C LYS A 48 5.80 17.82 9.80
N GLY A 49 5.15 17.43 10.90
CA GLY A 49 3.71 17.63 11.11
C GLY A 49 2.82 16.53 10.54
N LEU A 50 3.31 15.66 9.64
CA LEU A 50 2.59 14.51 9.10
C LEU A 50 2.55 13.38 10.13
N GLU A 51 1.36 12.87 10.42
CA GLU A 51 1.19 11.67 11.24
C GLU A 51 1.18 10.44 10.34
N ILE A 52 1.96 9.43 10.72
CA ILE A 52 2.21 8.22 9.95
C ILE A 52 2.08 7.03 10.89
N GLU A 53 1.26 6.06 10.52
CA GLU A 53 1.20 4.76 11.19
C GLU A 53 1.66 3.67 10.21
N ALA A 54 2.63 2.86 10.61
CA ALA A 54 3.01 1.67 9.88
C ALA A 54 2.08 0.53 10.28
N VAL A 55 1.35 -0.03 9.32
CA VAL A 55 0.33 -1.06 9.57
C VAL A 55 0.70 -2.37 8.88
N PRO A 56 0.29 -3.55 9.38
CA PRO A 56 0.69 -4.82 8.78
C PRO A 56 0.29 -4.94 7.30
N ALA A 57 1.16 -5.55 6.49
CA ALA A 57 0.90 -5.94 5.11
C ALA A 57 1.54 -7.31 4.86
N TYR A 58 0.75 -8.31 4.46
CA TYR A 58 1.24 -9.67 4.25
C TYR A 58 0.28 -10.52 3.41
N ASN A 59 0.78 -11.63 2.88
CA ASN A 59 -0.03 -12.64 2.22
C ASN A 59 -0.55 -13.70 3.22
N THR A 60 -1.79 -14.12 3.05
CA THR A 60 -2.42 -15.16 3.90
C THR A 60 -2.27 -16.55 3.31
N ASN A 61 -2.23 -16.65 1.98
CA ASN A 61 -2.20 -17.92 1.24
C ASN A 61 -1.18 -17.93 0.09
N LYS A 62 -0.29 -16.92 0.01
CA LYS A 62 0.76 -16.79 -1.01
C LYS A 62 2.14 -16.62 -0.35
N PRO A 63 3.24 -17.02 -1.01
CA PRO A 63 4.56 -17.00 -0.40
C PRO A 63 5.32 -15.67 -0.59
N PHE A 64 4.77 -14.68 -1.28
CA PHE A 64 5.51 -13.50 -1.71
C PHE A 64 5.77 -12.49 -0.59
N HIS A 65 4.81 -12.32 0.32
CA HIS A 65 4.86 -11.39 1.44
C HIS A 65 4.55 -12.09 2.78
N PRO A 66 5.41 -12.99 3.27
CA PRO A 66 5.12 -13.74 4.51
C PRO A 66 4.97 -12.83 5.73
N LYS A 67 4.03 -13.17 6.63
CA LYS A 67 3.71 -12.35 7.83
C LYS A 67 4.93 -12.12 8.72
N GLU A 68 5.80 -13.11 8.85
CA GLU A 68 7.02 -13.07 9.66
C GLU A 68 8.07 -12.06 9.15
N LYS A 69 7.95 -11.59 7.89
CA LYS A 69 8.82 -10.54 7.36
C LYS A 69 8.52 -9.16 7.94
N GLY A 70 7.37 -8.98 8.60
CA GLY A 70 7.00 -7.72 9.23
C GLY A 70 6.90 -6.56 8.23
N LEU A 71 6.39 -6.84 7.02
CA LEU A 71 6.20 -5.83 6.00
C LEU A 71 5.02 -4.92 6.37
N VAL A 72 5.01 -3.71 5.80
CA VAL A 72 4.08 -2.66 6.20
C VAL A 72 3.38 -2.01 5.01
N GLY A 73 2.12 -1.66 5.22
CA GLY A 73 1.45 -0.54 4.59
C GLY A 73 1.55 0.71 5.48
N TYR A 74 0.96 1.81 5.06
CA TYR A 74 0.97 3.08 5.81
C TYR A 74 -0.41 3.69 5.90
N LEU A 75 -0.74 4.24 7.06
CA LEU A 75 -1.86 5.16 7.26
C LEU A 75 -1.28 6.57 7.47
N LEU A 76 -1.68 7.51 6.62
CA LEU A 76 -1.22 8.90 6.67
C LEU A 76 -2.38 9.80 7.06
N THR A 77 -2.20 10.67 8.05
CA THR A 77 -3.19 11.70 8.38
C THR A 77 -2.75 13.05 7.80
N ILE A 78 -3.51 13.57 6.84
CA ILE A 78 -3.23 14.85 6.18
C ILE A 78 -4.46 15.74 6.33
N ASN A 79 -4.32 16.88 7.00
CA ASN A 79 -5.42 17.84 7.22
C ASN A 79 -6.69 17.20 7.83
N GLY A 80 -6.54 16.15 8.64
CA GLY A 80 -7.65 15.41 9.26
C GLY A 80 -8.21 14.26 8.42
N GLU A 81 -7.82 14.13 7.15
CA GLU A 81 -8.18 12.98 6.30
C GLU A 81 -7.16 11.86 6.46
N LYS A 82 -7.63 10.61 6.44
CA LYS A 82 -6.80 9.41 6.56
C LYS A 82 -6.65 8.69 5.24
N ILE A 83 -5.41 8.58 4.76
CA ILE A 83 -5.06 7.91 3.51
C ILE A 83 -4.33 6.60 3.84
N TYR A 84 -4.92 5.48 3.47
CA TYR A 84 -4.33 4.16 3.61
C TYR A 84 -3.63 3.73 2.32
N PHE A 85 -2.34 3.40 2.44
CA PHE A 85 -1.53 2.79 1.40
C PHE A 85 -1.24 1.35 1.79
N ALA A 86 -1.89 0.38 1.15
CA ALA A 86 -1.84 -1.01 1.59
C ALA A 86 -0.46 -1.66 1.42
N GLY A 87 0.36 -1.17 0.49
CA GLY A 87 1.48 -1.93 -0.02
C GLY A 87 1.00 -3.20 -0.72
N ASP A 88 1.87 -4.21 -0.78
CA ASP A 88 1.52 -5.52 -1.30
C ASP A 88 1.07 -6.44 -0.17
N THR A 89 -0.21 -6.81 -0.21
CA THR A 89 -0.87 -7.56 0.85
C THR A 89 -2.07 -8.31 0.29
N ASP A 90 -2.48 -9.37 0.99
CA ASP A 90 -3.82 -9.93 0.88
C ASP A 90 -4.78 -9.17 1.82
N ARG A 91 -6.07 -9.53 1.78
CA ARG A 91 -7.05 -9.07 2.78
C ARG A 91 -6.72 -9.73 4.11
N ILE A 92 -6.38 -8.90 5.11
CA ILE A 92 -5.97 -9.36 6.44
C ILE A 92 -6.97 -8.89 7.51
N PRO A 93 -7.14 -9.63 8.62
CA PRO A 93 -8.08 -9.25 9.68
C PRO A 93 -7.85 -7.84 10.24
N GLU A 94 -6.60 -7.40 10.31
CA GLU A 94 -6.19 -6.10 10.86
C GLU A 94 -6.81 -4.91 10.08
N MET A 95 -7.22 -5.11 8.82
CA MET A 95 -7.88 -4.06 8.03
C MET A 95 -9.21 -3.60 8.62
N LYS A 96 -9.93 -4.46 9.38
CA LYS A 96 -11.20 -4.09 10.03
C LYS A 96 -11.04 -3.06 11.16
N GLU A 97 -9.84 -3.01 11.73
CA GLU A 97 -9.48 -2.09 12.81
C GLU A 97 -8.91 -0.77 12.29
N ILE A 98 -8.62 -0.68 10.98
CA ILE A 98 -8.11 0.52 10.33
C ILE A 98 -9.31 1.35 9.82
N LYS A 99 -9.34 2.64 10.19
CA LYS A 99 -10.30 3.61 9.65
C LYS A 99 -9.58 4.56 8.71
N ALA A 100 -9.99 4.56 7.43
CA ALA A 100 -9.42 5.40 6.39
C ALA A 100 -10.52 6.02 5.52
N ASP A 101 -10.30 7.24 5.02
CA ASP A 101 -11.20 7.90 4.09
C ASP A 101 -10.90 7.47 2.65
N ILE A 102 -9.61 7.36 2.34
CA ILE A 102 -9.08 7.00 1.01
C ILE A 102 -8.17 5.78 1.15
N GLY A 103 -8.36 4.76 0.32
CA GLY A 103 -7.50 3.59 0.29
C GLY A 103 -6.90 3.30 -1.09
N LEU A 104 -5.59 3.09 -1.14
CA LEU A 104 -4.87 2.58 -2.31
C LEU A 104 -4.67 1.08 -2.13
N LEU A 105 -5.38 0.27 -2.92
CA LEU A 105 -5.47 -1.19 -2.74
C LEU A 105 -4.94 -1.95 -3.96
N PRO A 106 -4.04 -2.94 -3.81
CA PRO A 106 -3.56 -3.75 -4.91
C PRO A 106 -4.63 -4.73 -5.40
N VAL A 107 -4.75 -4.97 -6.72
CA VAL A 107 -5.89 -5.74 -7.29
C VAL A 107 -5.54 -6.88 -8.25
N SER A 108 -4.25 -7.15 -8.51
CA SER A 108 -3.85 -8.11 -9.57
C SER A 108 -3.98 -9.59 -9.22
N GLY A 109 -4.22 -9.96 -7.95
CA GLY A 109 -4.42 -11.35 -7.53
C GLY A 109 -3.18 -12.24 -7.41
N THR A 110 -2.23 -12.18 -8.34
CA THR A 110 -1.08 -13.11 -8.37
C THR A 110 -0.19 -12.98 -7.13
N TYR A 111 0.19 -11.76 -6.76
CA TYR A 111 1.13 -11.45 -5.67
C TYR A 111 0.46 -10.83 -4.43
N VAL A 112 -0.78 -10.41 -4.61
CA VAL A 112 -1.56 -9.48 -3.76
C VAL A 112 -3.04 -9.87 -3.84
N MET A 113 -3.93 -9.14 -3.16
CA MET A 113 -5.38 -9.32 -3.31
C MET A 113 -5.84 -9.43 -4.78
N THR A 114 -6.78 -10.34 -5.02
CA THR A 114 -7.63 -10.31 -6.21
C THR A 114 -8.55 -9.08 -6.16
N ALA A 115 -9.12 -8.70 -7.30
CA ALA A 115 -10.09 -7.61 -7.36
C ALA A 115 -11.28 -7.79 -6.39
N GLU A 116 -11.72 -9.03 -6.16
CA GLU A 116 -12.80 -9.36 -5.21
C GLU A 116 -12.35 -9.22 -3.75
N GLU A 117 -11.19 -9.78 -3.39
CA GLU A 117 -10.61 -9.64 -2.05
C GLU A 117 -10.33 -8.17 -1.71
N ALA A 118 -9.86 -7.38 -2.69
CA ALA A 118 -9.63 -5.95 -2.52
C ALA A 118 -10.94 -5.17 -2.30
N ALA A 119 -12.02 -5.54 -3.00
CA ALA A 119 -13.33 -4.91 -2.79
C ALA A 119 -13.84 -5.17 -1.37
N GLU A 120 -13.70 -6.40 -0.89
CA GLU A 120 -14.00 -6.75 0.48
C GLU A 120 -13.12 -6.02 1.51
N ALA A 121 -11.82 -5.86 1.23
CA ALA A 121 -10.93 -5.05 2.07
C ALA A 121 -11.36 -3.58 2.11
N ALA A 122 -11.80 -3.00 1.00
CA ALA A 122 -12.32 -1.62 0.96
C ALA A 122 -13.53 -1.43 1.87
N LEU A 123 -14.36 -2.47 2.00
CA LEU A 123 -15.53 -2.48 2.89
C LEU A 123 -15.14 -2.65 4.36
N ASP A 124 -14.18 -3.54 4.66
CA ASP A 124 -13.63 -3.69 6.02
C ASP A 124 -13.03 -2.38 6.55
N LEU A 125 -12.39 -1.61 5.65
CA LEU A 125 -11.77 -0.31 5.91
C LEU A 125 -12.77 0.86 5.98
N GLU A 126 -14.04 0.62 5.62
CA GLU A 126 -15.09 1.64 5.49
C GLU A 126 -14.70 2.82 4.57
N LEU A 127 -14.02 2.53 3.46
CA LEU A 127 -13.52 3.56 2.56
C LEU A 127 -14.66 4.37 1.92
N LYS A 128 -14.45 5.69 1.80
CA LYS A 128 -15.28 6.56 0.96
C LYS A 128 -14.80 6.51 -0.49
N ILE A 129 -13.49 6.55 -0.67
CA ILE A 129 -12.81 6.51 -1.97
C ILE A 129 -11.80 5.36 -1.98
N ALA A 130 -11.86 4.51 -3.00
CA ALA A 130 -10.85 3.49 -3.25
C ALA A 130 -10.16 3.71 -4.59
N ILE A 131 -8.84 3.58 -4.59
CA ILE A 131 -7.98 3.72 -5.76
C ILE A 131 -7.30 2.38 -5.97
N PRO A 132 -7.65 1.60 -7.00
CA PRO A 132 -6.92 0.39 -7.30
C PRO A 132 -5.47 0.74 -7.68
N MET A 133 -4.54 -0.12 -7.31
CA MET A 133 -3.13 -0.08 -7.69
C MET A 133 -2.64 -1.49 -8.03
N HIS A 134 -1.34 -1.62 -8.34
CA HIS A 134 -0.73 -2.91 -8.67
C HIS A 134 -1.48 -3.61 -9.83
N TYR A 135 -1.67 -2.89 -10.95
CA TYR A 135 -2.22 -3.40 -12.21
C TYR A 135 -1.67 -2.59 -13.41
N GLY A 136 -1.93 -3.07 -14.63
CA GLY A 136 -1.69 -2.28 -15.84
C GLY A 136 -0.24 -2.26 -16.33
N LYS A 137 0.60 -3.18 -15.86
CA LYS A 137 1.96 -3.40 -16.39
C LYS A 137 1.98 -4.73 -17.16
N PRO A 138 1.78 -4.69 -18.49
CA PRO A 138 1.64 -5.90 -19.30
C PRO A 138 2.77 -6.90 -19.07
N GLY A 139 2.44 -8.16 -18.82
CA GLY A 139 3.40 -9.23 -18.60
C GLY A 139 4.12 -9.23 -17.24
N LEU A 140 3.84 -8.25 -16.36
CA LEU A 140 4.43 -8.19 -15.03
C LEU A 140 3.38 -8.16 -13.91
N VAL A 141 2.43 -7.23 -13.98
CA VAL A 141 1.49 -6.97 -12.88
C VAL A 141 0.10 -6.63 -13.41
N GLY A 142 -0.84 -7.56 -13.24
CA GLY A 142 -2.27 -7.39 -13.48
C GLY A 142 -2.63 -6.76 -14.83
N THR A 143 -3.89 -6.34 -14.94
CA THR A 143 -4.45 -5.71 -16.12
C THR A 143 -5.41 -4.59 -15.71
N VAL A 144 -5.70 -3.68 -16.63
CA VAL A 144 -6.75 -2.65 -16.39
C VAL A 144 -8.10 -3.30 -16.08
N ASN A 145 -8.36 -4.50 -16.60
CA ASN A 145 -9.58 -5.25 -16.31
C ASN A 145 -9.71 -5.63 -14.82
N ASP A 146 -8.60 -5.82 -14.09
CA ASP A 146 -8.65 -6.10 -12.65
C ASP A 146 -9.15 -4.87 -11.87
N ALA A 147 -8.73 -3.67 -12.27
CA ALA A 147 -9.22 -2.41 -11.71
C ALA A 147 -10.71 -2.17 -12.03
N GLU A 148 -11.15 -2.49 -13.26
CA GLU A 148 -12.57 -2.38 -13.64
C GLU A 148 -13.45 -3.39 -12.89
N ARG A 149 -12.98 -4.64 -12.69
CA ARG A 149 -13.68 -5.63 -11.86
C ARG A 149 -13.80 -5.14 -10.42
N PHE A 150 -12.71 -4.64 -9.84
CA PHE A 150 -12.70 -4.04 -8.50
C PHE A 150 -13.74 -2.92 -8.37
N LYS A 151 -13.80 -2.01 -9.35
CA LYS A 151 -14.82 -0.97 -9.44
C LYS A 151 -16.23 -1.54 -9.51
N GLY A 152 -16.45 -2.60 -10.30
CA GLY A 152 -17.74 -3.26 -10.42
C GLY A 152 -18.25 -3.83 -9.09
N TYR A 153 -17.39 -4.48 -8.31
CA TYR A 153 -17.76 -5.04 -7.00
C TYR A 153 -18.15 -3.97 -5.96
N LEU A 154 -17.67 -2.73 -6.13
CA LEU A 154 -17.94 -1.62 -5.21
C LEU A 154 -19.03 -0.66 -5.66
N GLN A 155 -19.67 -0.94 -6.80
CA GLN A 155 -20.66 -0.05 -7.40
C GLN A 155 -21.79 0.30 -6.42
N GLY A 156 -22.01 1.61 -6.23
CA GLY A 156 -23.04 2.14 -5.32
C GLY A 156 -22.68 2.06 -3.83
N ARG A 157 -21.49 1.59 -3.47
CA ARG A 157 -21.04 1.43 -2.08
C ARG A 157 -19.82 2.30 -1.76
N VAL A 158 -18.83 2.32 -2.65
CA VAL A 158 -17.58 3.08 -2.50
C VAL A 158 -17.25 3.76 -3.83
N GLU A 159 -16.80 5.02 -3.79
CA GLU A 159 -16.33 5.70 -5.00
C GLU A 159 -15.00 5.10 -5.45
N VAL A 160 -14.93 4.61 -6.69
CA VAL A 160 -13.69 4.02 -7.22
C VAL A 160 -13.08 4.90 -8.30
N VAL A 161 -11.84 5.34 -8.06
CA VAL A 161 -11.09 6.20 -8.97
C VAL A 161 -9.95 5.42 -9.62
N ILE A 162 -10.16 4.99 -10.86
CA ILE A 162 -9.15 4.30 -11.67
C ILE A 162 -8.21 5.35 -12.26
N LYS A 163 -6.92 5.28 -11.93
CA LYS A 163 -5.87 6.16 -12.48
C LYS A 163 -5.15 5.44 -13.61
N GLN A 164 -5.17 6.01 -14.81
CA GLN A 164 -4.33 5.54 -15.92
C GLN A 164 -2.92 6.12 -15.77
N ALA A 165 -1.90 5.28 -15.99
CA ALA A 165 -0.55 5.77 -16.20
C ALA A 165 -0.54 6.64 -17.47
N LYS A 166 0.02 7.85 -17.37
CA LYS A 166 0.28 8.72 -18.53
C LYS A 166 1.55 8.27 -19.23
#